data_AF-A0A058ZA30-F1
#
_entry.id   AF-A0A058ZA30-F1
#
_cell.length_a   1.000
_cell.length_b   1.000
_cell.length_c   1.000
_cell.angle_alpha   90.00
_cell.angle_beta   90.00
_cell.angle_gamma   90.00
#
_symmetry.space_group_name_H-M   'P 1'
#
loop_
_entity.id
_entity.type
_entity.pdbx_description
1 polymer ?
#
loop_
_entity_poly.entity_id
_entity_poly.type
_entity_poly.pdbx_seq_one_letter_code
_entity_poly.pdbx_strand_id
1 'polypeptide(L)'
;MTSVNFCDACRETLWLELLAKVSLIDGIRAEENSRNGTITISLDLMPFGHLRQPRPIAGEQLLTTWYRVVSSVDPGVHQPQFDNMHEWTAPAGWSRGMWRADVELVTPEVRRDDDGLLRDSIFIRIE
;
A
#
# COMPACT_ATOMS: atom_id res chain seq x y z
N MET A 1 24.70 -0.78 -34.08
CA MET A 1 23.26 -0.94 -33.79
C MET A 1 23.14 -1.40 -32.36
N THR A 2 22.92 -0.49 -31.41
CA THR A 2 22.68 -0.82 -30.02
C THR A 2 21.21 -1.20 -29.88
N SER A 3 20.94 -2.50 -29.75
CA SER A 3 19.63 -2.97 -29.28
C SER A 3 19.36 -2.32 -27.92
N VAL A 4 18.29 -1.52 -27.83
CA VAL A 4 17.90 -0.76 -26.63
C VAL A 4 17.08 -1.61 -25.65
N ASN A 5 16.94 -2.90 -25.92
CA ASN A 5 16.14 -3.80 -25.11
C ASN A 5 16.98 -4.32 -23.95
N PHE A 6 16.68 -3.86 -22.74
CA PHE A 6 17.19 -4.47 -21.52
C PHE A 6 16.81 -5.95 -21.50
N CYS A 7 17.76 -6.78 -21.07
CA CYS A 7 17.46 -8.18 -20.74
C CYS A 7 16.46 -8.24 -19.56
N ASP A 8 15.69 -9.33 -19.42
CA ASP A 8 14.70 -9.42 -18.33
C ASP A 8 15.33 -9.25 -16.95
N ALA A 9 16.50 -9.86 -16.70
CA ALA A 9 17.24 -9.69 -15.45
C ALA A 9 17.72 -8.24 -15.23
N CYS A 10 18.06 -7.55 -16.31
CA CYS A 10 18.52 -6.16 -16.29
C CYS A 10 17.35 -5.23 -15.91
N ARG A 11 16.16 -5.49 -16.47
CA ARG A 11 14.93 -4.75 -16.17
C ARG A 11 14.48 -4.99 -14.73
N GLU A 12 14.53 -6.24 -14.27
CA GLU A 12 14.26 -6.62 -12.88
C GLU A 12 15.20 -5.89 -11.90
N THR A 13 16.50 -5.85 -12.20
CA THR A 13 17.48 -5.11 -11.37
C THR A 13 17.16 -3.62 -11.30
N LEU A 14 16.77 -3.00 -12.42
CA LEU A 14 16.37 -1.59 -12.46
C LEU A 14 15.12 -1.33 -11.59
N TRP A 15 14.16 -2.24 -11.61
CA TRP A 15 12.98 -2.15 -10.75
C TRP A 15 13.36 -2.20 -9.26
N LEU A 16 14.20 -3.15 -8.86
CA LEU A 16 14.66 -3.26 -7.47
C LEU A 16 15.44 -2.01 -7.04
N GLU A 17 16.33 -1.48 -7.89
CA GLU A 17 17.06 -0.24 -7.58
C GLU A 17 16.16 1.00 -7.44
N LEU A 18 15.05 1.04 -8.18
CA LEU A 18 14.03 2.08 -8.06
C LEU A 18 13.23 1.91 -6.76
N LEU A 19 12.70 0.71 -6.53
CA LEU A 19 11.86 0.36 -5.36
C LEU A 19 12.62 0.52 -4.04
N ALA A 20 13.94 0.31 -4.05
CA ALA A 20 14.80 0.61 -2.89
C ALA A 20 14.81 2.09 -2.46
N LYS A 21 14.31 3.00 -3.30
CA LYS A 21 14.37 4.45 -3.09
C LYS A 21 12.99 5.11 -3.05
N VAL A 22 11.93 4.38 -3.38
CA VAL A 22 10.57 4.92 -3.45
C VAL A 22 9.66 4.19 -2.48
N SER A 23 8.71 4.91 -1.90
CA SER A 23 7.65 4.35 -1.07
C SER A 23 6.42 4.07 -1.92
N LEU A 24 5.70 2.99 -1.64
CA LEU A 24 4.42 2.70 -2.30
C LEU A 24 3.28 3.56 -1.76
N ILE A 25 3.50 4.18 -0.59
CA ILE A 25 2.51 4.92 0.20
C ILE A 25 2.92 6.39 0.25
N ASP A 26 2.13 7.26 -0.36
CA ASP A 26 2.34 8.70 -0.28
C ASP A 26 1.87 9.27 1.06
N GLY A 27 0.86 8.66 1.67
CA GLY A 27 0.38 9.06 2.99
C GLY A 27 -0.85 8.31 3.47
N ILE A 28 -1.22 8.56 4.73
CA ILE A 28 -2.45 8.07 5.34
C ILE A 28 -3.09 9.19 6.15
N ARG A 29 -4.41 9.33 6.05
CA ARG A 29 -5.18 10.37 6.74
C ARG A 29 -6.45 9.81 7.34
N ALA A 30 -6.88 10.42 8.44
CA ALA A 30 -8.14 10.14 9.10
C ALA A 30 -8.93 11.43 9.25
N GLU A 31 -10.17 11.43 8.77
CA GLU A 31 -11.07 12.58 8.79
C GLU A 31 -12.32 12.22 9.60
N GLU A 32 -12.55 12.94 10.70
CA GLU A 32 -13.74 12.76 11.53
C GLU A 32 -14.91 13.60 11.00
N ASN A 33 -16.05 12.95 10.81
CA ASN A 33 -17.30 13.61 10.51
C ASN A 33 -18.15 13.74 11.78
N SER A 34 -18.12 14.92 12.39
CA SER A 34 -18.83 15.18 13.65
C SER A 34 -20.36 15.10 13.54
N ARG A 35 -20.94 15.12 12.33
CA ARG A 35 -22.41 15.09 12.16
C ARG A 35 -22.99 13.70 12.35
N ASN A 36 -22.25 12.67 11.95
CA ASN A 36 -22.67 11.27 12.01
C ASN A 36 -21.77 10.42 12.93
N GLY A 37 -20.72 11.00 13.50
CA GLY A 37 -19.81 10.31 14.43
C GLY A 37 -18.98 9.22 13.77
N THR A 38 -18.65 9.36 12.49
CA THR A 38 -17.82 8.41 11.75
C THR A 38 -16.45 8.99 11.46
N ILE A 39 -15.46 8.12 11.29
CA ILE A 39 -14.12 8.48 10.81
C ILE A 39 -13.90 7.77 9.49
N THR A 40 -13.48 8.54 8.48
CA THR A 40 -13.01 8.03 7.20
C THR A 40 -11.50 7.96 7.23
N ILE A 41 -10.93 6.81 6.92
CA ILE A 41 -9.49 6.66 6.70
C ILE A 41 -9.25 6.54 5.21
N SER A 42 -8.33 7.34 4.68
CA SER A 42 -7.90 7.29 3.29
C SER A 42 -6.38 7.04 3.23
N LEU A 43 -5.99 6.11 2.38
CA LEU A 43 -4.62 5.73 2.10
C LEU A 43 -4.27 6.23 0.69
N ASP A 44 -3.31 7.15 0.62
CA ASP A 44 -2.83 7.73 -0.63
C ASP A 44 -1.64 6.88 -1.12
N LEU A 45 -1.77 6.29 -2.32
CA LEU A 45 -0.80 5.35 -2.89
C LEU A 45 -0.15 5.90 -4.16
N MET A 46 1.10 5.51 -4.41
CA MET A 46 1.76 5.83 -5.67
C MET A 46 0.98 5.19 -6.83
N PRO A 47 0.74 5.88 -7.96
CA PRO A 47 -0.05 5.37 -9.08
C PRO A 47 0.68 4.30 -9.91
N PHE A 48 0.83 3.10 -9.34
CA PHE A 48 1.29 1.89 -10.02
C PHE A 48 0.12 1.08 -10.59
N GLY A 49 0.45 0.19 -11.54
CA GLY A 49 -0.43 -0.85 -12.04
C GLY A 49 -1.80 -0.34 -12.47
N HIS A 50 -2.84 -0.84 -11.81
CA HIS A 50 -4.23 -0.48 -12.08
C HIS A 50 -4.58 0.97 -11.71
N LEU A 51 -3.80 1.63 -10.83
CA LEU A 51 -4.00 3.04 -10.46
C LEU A 51 -3.39 4.01 -11.48
N ARG A 52 -2.55 3.52 -12.40
CA ARG A 52 -1.93 4.34 -13.42
C ARG A 52 -2.93 4.74 -14.51
N GLN A 53 -3.20 6.03 -14.62
CA GLN A 53 -4.01 6.58 -15.70
C GLN A 53 -3.16 7.39 -16.69
N PRO A 54 -3.48 7.37 -18.00
CA PRO A 54 -4.60 6.64 -18.65
C PRO A 54 -4.25 5.19 -19.06
N ARG A 55 -3.07 4.68 -18.70
CA ARG A 55 -2.55 3.39 -19.18
C ARG A 55 -2.22 2.46 -18.00
N PRO A 56 -3.17 1.64 -17.54
CA PRO A 56 -2.89 0.61 -16.55
C PRO A 56 -2.00 -0.48 -17.17
N ILE A 57 -1.18 -1.11 -16.34
CA ILE A 57 -0.32 -2.23 -16.74
C ILE A 57 -0.99 -3.54 -16.33
N ALA A 58 -1.23 -4.43 -17.31
CA ALA A 58 -1.82 -5.74 -17.04
C ALA A 58 -0.88 -6.60 -16.19
N GLY A 59 -1.42 -7.26 -15.17
CA GLY A 59 -0.64 -8.08 -14.23
C GLY A 59 0.08 -7.29 -13.14
N GLU A 60 0.00 -5.95 -13.17
CA GLU A 60 0.53 -5.09 -12.11
C GLU A 60 -0.61 -4.53 -11.22
N GLN A 61 -0.52 -4.74 -9.91
CA GLN A 61 -1.52 -4.28 -8.95
C GLN A 61 -0.89 -3.96 -7.59
N LEU A 62 -1.50 -3.03 -6.85
CA LEU A 62 -1.22 -2.81 -5.44
C LEU A 62 -2.30 -3.53 -4.63
N LEU A 63 -1.86 -4.39 -3.71
CA LEU A 63 -2.72 -5.07 -2.74
C LEU A 63 -2.59 -4.36 -1.40
N THR A 64 -3.71 -4.04 -0.77
CA THR A 64 -3.71 -3.37 0.54
C THR A 64 -4.29 -4.30 1.60
N THR A 65 -3.62 -4.42 2.74
CA THR A 65 -4.06 -5.22 3.89
C THR A 65 -4.07 -4.37 5.14
N TRP A 66 -5.15 -4.43 5.92
CA TRP A 66 -5.33 -3.57 7.09
C TRP A 66 -5.24 -4.37 8.40
N TYR A 67 -4.59 -3.78 9.40
CA TYR A 67 -4.42 -4.38 10.72
C TYR A 67 -4.79 -3.39 11.81
N ARG A 68 -5.50 -3.89 12.83
CA ARG A 68 -5.72 -3.17 14.08
C ARG A 68 -4.61 -3.51 15.06
N VAL A 69 -3.84 -2.52 15.46
CA VAL A 69 -2.67 -2.71 16.33
C VAL A 69 -3.08 -2.44 17.77
N VAL A 70 -2.96 -3.46 18.61
CA VAL A 70 -3.35 -3.39 20.03
C VAL A 70 -2.16 -3.01 20.92
N SER A 71 -0.93 -3.30 20.47
CA SER A 71 0.32 -3.02 21.18
C SER A 71 1.45 -2.72 20.19
N SER A 72 2.43 -1.92 20.60
CA SER A 72 3.62 -1.60 19.79
C SER A 72 4.53 -2.80 19.49
N VAL A 73 4.26 -3.95 20.10
CA VAL A 73 5.02 -5.21 19.92
C VAL A 73 4.24 -6.23 19.09
N ASP A 74 2.94 -5.99 18.87
CA ASP A 74 2.06 -6.92 18.15
C ASP A 74 2.02 -6.56 16.66
N PRO A 75 2.13 -7.53 15.73
CA PRO A 75 1.88 -7.28 14.30
C PRO A 75 0.46 -6.77 14.01
N GLY A 76 -0.47 -6.86 14.96
CA GLY A 76 -1.84 -6.39 14.82
C GLY A 76 -2.78 -7.47 14.29
N VAL A 77 -4.07 -7.25 14.50
CA VAL A 77 -5.14 -8.16 14.08
C VAL A 77 -5.63 -7.75 12.70
N HIS A 78 -5.42 -8.62 11.71
CA HIS A 78 -5.89 -8.45 10.33
C HIS A 78 -7.40 -8.16 10.28
N GLN A 79 -7.79 -7.18 9.47
CA GLN A 79 -9.17 -6.74 9.23
C GLN A 79 -9.55 -7.03 7.77
N PRO A 80 -9.91 -8.28 7.43
CA PRO A 80 -10.13 -8.72 6.05
C PRO A 80 -11.27 -7.97 5.34
N GLN A 81 -12.20 -7.39 6.09
CA GLN A 81 -13.28 -6.59 5.54
C GLN A 81 -12.81 -5.32 4.82
N PHE A 82 -11.53 -4.92 4.99
CA PHE A 82 -10.94 -3.75 4.34
C PHE A 82 -9.86 -4.10 3.31
N ASP A 83 -9.65 -5.39 3.02
CA ASP A 83 -8.63 -5.79 2.07
C ASP A 83 -8.88 -5.15 0.69
N ASN A 84 -7.81 -4.61 0.10
CA ASN A 84 -7.78 -3.85 -1.15
C ASN A 84 -8.62 -2.56 -1.13
N MET A 85 -9.08 -2.09 0.03
CA MET A 85 -9.69 -0.77 0.16
C MET A 85 -8.61 0.29 0.41
N HIS A 86 -8.63 1.36 -0.39
CA HIS A 86 -7.79 2.54 -0.18
C HIS A 86 -8.52 3.62 0.62
N GLU A 87 -9.82 3.45 0.85
CA GLU A 87 -10.63 4.32 1.70
C GLU A 87 -11.74 3.50 2.36
N TRP A 88 -11.96 3.73 3.65
CA TRP A 88 -13.08 3.13 4.38
C TRP A 88 -13.56 4.04 5.50
N THR A 89 -14.85 3.91 5.84
CA THR A 89 -15.52 4.73 6.86
C THR A 89 -16.18 3.84 7.90
N ALA A 90 -15.98 4.15 9.17
CA ALA A 90 -16.58 3.41 10.28
C ALA A 90 -16.90 4.33 11.49
N PRO A 91 -17.75 3.90 12.44
CA PRO A 91 -18.04 4.67 13.65
C PRO A 91 -16.77 5.01 14.45
N ALA A 92 -16.68 6.23 14.98
CA ALA A 92 -15.47 6.75 15.65
C ALA A 92 -15.00 5.85 16.80
N GLY A 93 -15.92 5.33 17.62
CA GLY A 93 -15.56 4.41 18.73
C GLY A 93 -14.87 3.12 18.27
N TRP A 94 -15.13 2.68 17.04
CA TRP A 94 -14.47 1.53 16.45
C TRP A 94 -13.16 1.90 15.77
N SER A 95 -13.13 3.03 15.04
CA SER A 95 -11.97 3.50 14.28
C SER A 95 -10.83 4.03 15.16
N ARG A 96 -11.09 4.46 16.40
CA ARG A 96 -10.05 4.93 17.32
C ARG A 96 -9.04 3.84 17.69
N GLY A 97 -7.79 4.27 17.87
CA GLY A 97 -6.66 3.40 18.19
C GLY A 97 -5.56 3.44 17.13
N MET A 98 -4.68 2.44 17.17
CA MET A 98 -3.57 2.32 16.22
C MET A 98 -3.95 1.37 15.09
N TRP A 99 -3.63 1.80 13.86
CA TRP A 99 -3.86 1.07 12.64
C TRP A 99 -2.55 0.94 11.86
N ARG A 100 -2.41 -0.17 11.13
CA ARG A 100 -1.37 -0.38 10.14
C ARG A 100 -2.02 -0.72 8.80
N ALA A 101 -1.57 -0.09 7.73
CA ALA A 101 -1.86 -0.51 6.36
C ALA A 101 -0.58 -1.05 5.74
N ASP A 102 -0.65 -2.28 5.21
CA ASP A 102 0.43 -2.91 4.44
C ASP A 102 0.03 -2.88 2.97
N VAL A 103 0.96 -2.47 2.12
CA VAL A 103 0.78 -2.38 0.67
C VAL A 103 1.81 -3.24 -0.02
N GLU A 104 1.37 -4.11 -0.91
CA GLU A 104 2.22 -4.98 -1.71
C GLU A 104 2.03 -4.69 -3.20
N LEU A 105 3.11 -4.36 -3.89
CA LEU A 105 3.15 -4.32 -5.35
C LEU A 105 3.29 -5.74 -5.88
N VAL A 106 2.36 -6.16 -6.72
CA VAL A 106 2.49 -7.36 -7.55
C VAL A 106 2.76 -6.87 -8.96
N THR A 107 3.88 -7.30 -9.59
CA THR A 107 4.23 -6.93 -10.95
C THR A 107 4.94 -8.10 -11.65
N PRO A 108 4.71 -8.36 -12.95
CA PRO A 108 5.43 -9.40 -13.67
C PRO A 108 6.91 -9.07 -13.89
N GLU A 109 7.32 -7.83 -13.63
CA GLU A 109 8.67 -7.34 -13.88
C GLU A 109 9.70 -7.72 -12.81
N VAL A 110 9.22 -8.12 -11.64
CA VAL A 110 10.05 -8.63 -10.54
C VAL A 110 9.60 -10.05 -10.23
N ARG A 111 10.49 -11.01 -10.46
CA ARG A 111 10.24 -12.44 -10.22
C ARG A 111 10.74 -12.85 -8.85
N ARG A 112 11.74 -12.14 -8.31
CA ARG A 112 12.30 -12.37 -6.99
C ARG A 112 12.56 -11.05 -6.27
N ASP A 113 12.08 -10.98 -5.03
CA ASP A 113 12.25 -9.84 -4.13
C ASP A 113 12.78 -10.32 -2.78
N ASP A 114 14.08 -10.63 -2.74
CA ASP A 114 14.72 -11.15 -1.53
C ASP A 114 14.82 -10.10 -0.42
N ASP A 115 14.78 -8.82 -0.78
CA ASP A 115 14.93 -7.68 0.12
C ASP A 115 13.59 -7.06 0.57
N GLY A 116 12.46 -7.55 0.05
CA GLY A 116 11.12 -7.09 0.42
C GLY A 116 10.76 -5.69 -0.08
N LEU A 117 11.35 -5.25 -1.18
CA LEU A 117 11.19 -3.90 -1.76
C LEU A 117 9.82 -3.66 -2.39
N LEU A 118 9.04 -4.71 -2.65
CA LEU A 118 7.69 -4.60 -3.18
C LEU A 118 6.65 -4.40 -2.07
N ARG A 119 7.08 -4.21 -0.82
CA ARG A 119 6.19 -4.03 0.32
C ARG A 119 6.49 -2.74 1.06
N ASP A 120 5.42 -2.11 1.51
CA ASP A 120 5.50 -0.92 2.35
C ASP A 120 4.42 -0.96 3.43
N SER A 121 4.68 -0.30 4.55
CA SER A 121 3.78 -0.29 5.70
C SER A 121 3.73 1.10 6.32
N ILE A 122 2.53 1.58 6.60
CA ILE A 122 2.31 2.84 7.31
C ILE A 122 1.43 2.63 8.53
N PHE A 123 1.70 3.39 9.59
CA PHE A 123 0.92 3.39 10.82
C PHE A 123 0.20 4.72 10.99
N ILE A 124 -1.02 4.67 11.52
CA ILE A 124 -1.77 5.86 11.94
C ILE A 124 -2.40 5.61 13.32
N ARG A 125 -2.27 6.60 14.20
CA ARG A 125 -3.01 6.66 15.47
C ARG A 125 -4.17 7.62 15.31
N ILE A 126 -5.36 7.14 15.67
CA ILE A 126 -6.61 7.89 15.64
C ILE A 126 -7.09 8.11 17.07
N GLU A 127 -7.34 9.36 17.43
CA GLU A 127 -7.72 9.80 18.78
C GLU A 127 -9.24 9.94 18.98
#